data_AF-A0AAD7T430-F1
#
_entry.id   AF-A0AAD7T430-F1
#
_cell.length_a   1.000
_cell.length_b   1.000
_cell.length_c   1.000
_cell.angle_alpha   90.00
_cell.angle_beta   90.00
_cell.angle_gamma   90.00
#
_symmetry.space_group_name_H-M   'P 1'
#
loop_
_entity.id
_entity.type
_entity.pdbx_description
1 polymer ?
#
loop_
_entity_poly.entity_id
_entity_poly.type
_entity_poly.pdbx_seq_one_letter_code
_entity_poly.pdbx_strand_id
1 'polypeptide(L)'
;MLLLLLDTLKIPPGQCSVFDPIFTPGDREVLQALGFTVLTKNEEGKRAVSRPTLFYLIHCGKALYNNLLWRNWSPQALARLTIVGNSFRSIQERMVERELQRDYSFIHDVSFLFISPIRTYTAVD
;
A
#
# COMPACT_ATOMS: atom_id res chain seq x y z
N MET A 1 13.46 -8.33 -0.92
CA MET A 1 12.37 -8.25 -1.92
C MET A 1 12.17 -6.84 -2.48
N LEU A 2 12.03 -5.79 -1.65
CA LEU A 2 11.83 -4.41 -2.12
C LEU A 2 12.90 -3.92 -3.14
N LEU A 3 14.20 -4.05 -2.83
CA LEU A 3 15.26 -3.57 -3.73
C LEU A 3 15.24 -4.25 -5.11
N LEU A 4 14.93 -5.55 -5.16
CA LEU A 4 14.79 -6.29 -6.42
C LEU A 4 13.60 -5.80 -7.24
N LEU A 5 12.46 -5.51 -6.58
CA LEU A 5 11.29 -4.93 -7.24
C LEU A 5 11.63 -3.57 -7.87
N LEU A 6 12.35 -2.72 -7.12
CA LEU A 6 12.76 -1.41 -7.62
C LEU A 6 13.71 -1.51 -8.82
N ASP A 7 14.69 -2.41 -8.76
CA ASP A 7 15.58 -2.64 -9.89
C ASP A 7 14.83 -3.20 -11.12
N THR A 8 13.92 -4.15 -10.91
CA THR A 8 13.10 -4.74 -11.98
C THR A 8 12.24 -3.68 -12.67
N LEU A 9 11.61 -2.80 -11.89
CA LEU A 9 10.76 -1.71 -12.39
C LEU A 9 11.55 -0.46 -12.80
N LYS A 10 12.88 -0.47 -12.64
CA LYS A 10 13.76 0.68 -12.88
C LYS A 10 13.32 1.95 -12.15
N ILE A 11 12.86 1.78 -10.91
CA ILE A 11 12.45 2.88 -10.02
C ILE A 11 13.65 3.28 -9.15
N PRO A 12 14.13 4.54 -9.23
CA PRO A 12 15.23 4.99 -8.40
C PRO A 12 14.81 5.15 -6.93
N PRO A 13 15.65 4.78 -5.94
CA PRO A 13 15.36 4.95 -4.52
C PRO A 13 14.98 6.38 -4.12
N GLY A 14 15.55 7.40 -4.78
CA GLY A 14 15.24 8.82 -4.58
C GLY A 14 13.77 9.19 -4.86
N GLN A 15 13.02 8.34 -5.56
CA GLN A 15 11.58 8.51 -5.79
C GLN A 15 10.71 7.71 -4.82
N CYS A 16 11.32 6.97 -3.89
CA CYS A 16 10.65 6.08 -2.97
C CYS A 16 10.57 6.70 -1.58
N SER A 17 9.37 6.71 -1.01
CA SER A 17 9.17 7.00 0.41
C SER A 17 8.97 5.70 1.19
N VAL A 18 9.66 5.54 2.31
CA VAL A 18 9.58 4.33 3.15
C VAL A 18 9.25 4.69 4.60
N PHE A 19 8.45 3.85 5.23
CA PHE A 19 8.11 3.95 6.64
C PHE A 19 7.84 2.56 7.21
N ASP A 20 8.40 2.30 8.37
CA ASP A 20 7.98 1.23 9.25
C ASP A 20 8.09 1.75 10.70
N PRO A 21 7.06 1.59 11.56
CA PRO A 21 7.15 1.97 12.95
C PRO A 21 8.28 1.26 13.70
N ILE A 22 8.74 0.08 13.24
CA ILE A 22 9.78 -0.69 13.91
C ILE A 22 11.21 -0.31 13.45
N PHE A 23 11.35 0.57 12.45
CA PHE A 23 12.68 1.00 11.99
C PHE A 23 13.49 1.62 13.13
N THR A 24 14.63 0.98 13.39
CA THR A 24 15.68 1.47 14.27
C THR A 24 16.41 2.66 13.64
N PRO A 25 17.20 3.44 14.41
CA PRO A 25 18.05 4.47 13.83
C PRO A 25 18.98 3.95 12.72
N GLY A 26 19.57 2.76 12.92
CA GLY A 26 20.43 2.13 11.91
C GLY A 26 19.70 1.79 10.61
N ASP A 27 18.46 1.28 10.69
CA ASP A 27 17.65 1.03 9.50
C ASP A 27 17.42 2.31 8.69
N ARG A 28 17.13 3.40 9.39
CA ARG A 28 16.86 4.72 8.78
C ARG A 28 18.12 5.26 8.11
N GLU A 29 19.27 5.17 8.77
CA GLU A 29 20.56 5.61 8.21
C GLU A 29 20.91 4.83 6.94
N VAL A 30 20.78 3.50 6.96
CA VAL A 30 21.03 2.65 5.78
C VAL A 30 20.08 3.00 4.64
N LEU A 31 18.78 3.13 4.91
CA LEU A 31 17.80 3.50 3.89
C LEU A 31 18.07 4.88 3.30
N GLN A 32 18.46 5.86 4.13
CA GLN A 32 18.85 7.19 3.65
C GLN A 32 20.12 7.15 2.81
N ALA A 33 21.13 6.37 3.21
CA ALA A 33 22.37 6.19 2.45
C ALA A 33 22.12 5.51 1.09
N LEU A 34 21.12 4.63 1.01
CA LEU A 34 20.64 4.03 -0.25
C LEU A 34 19.77 4.98 -1.10
N GLY A 35 19.52 6.20 -0.62
CA GLY A 35 18.79 7.25 -1.34
C GLY A 35 17.28 7.27 -1.13
N PHE A 36 16.74 6.49 -0.18
CA PHE A 36 15.30 6.53 0.12
C PHE A 36 14.92 7.77 0.93
N THR A 37 13.68 8.25 0.71
CA THR A 37 13.06 9.21 1.64
C THR A 37 12.44 8.44 2.81
N VAL A 38 13.13 8.42 3.96
CA VAL A 38 12.58 7.83 5.19
C VAL A 38 11.59 8.81 5.82
N LEU A 39 10.32 8.40 5.92
CA LEU A 39 9.29 9.22 6.54
C LEU A 39 9.48 9.25 8.07
N THR A 40 9.28 10.42 8.66
CA THR A 40 9.39 10.63 10.12
C THR A 40 8.05 10.55 10.83
N LYS A 41 6.95 10.63 10.08
CA LYS A 41 5.58 10.59 10.60
C LYS A 41 4.90 9.29 10.19
N ASN A 42 4.25 8.63 11.15
CA ASN A 42 3.30 7.56 10.87
C ASN A 42 2.04 8.16 10.24
N GLU A 43 1.82 7.89 8.96
CA GLU A 43 0.62 8.33 8.24
C GLU A 43 -0.55 7.33 8.39
N GLU A 44 -0.32 6.18 9.03
CA GLU A 44 -1.33 5.14 9.24
C GLU A 44 -2.01 4.69 7.95
N GLY A 45 -1.28 4.71 6.82
CA GLY A 45 -1.79 4.36 5.50
C GLY A 45 -2.57 5.46 4.80
N LYS A 46 -2.72 6.66 5.40
CA LYS A 46 -3.53 7.77 4.87
C LYS A 46 -2.77 8.68 3.89
N ARG A 47 -1.89 8.10 3.06
CA ARG A 47 -1.14 8.85 2.04
C ARG A 47 -2.04 9.14 0.84
N ALA A 48 -2.17 10.41 0.47
CA ALA A 48 -2.90 10.81 -0.72
C ALA A 48 -2.06 10.62 -2.00
N VAL A 49 -2.69 10.21 -3.09
CA VAL A 49 -2.05 10.13 -4.41
C VAL A 49 -2.23 11.42 -5.18
N SER A 50 -1.14 11.92 -5.76
CA SER A 50 -1.15 13.05 -6.69
C SER A 50 -0.81 12.63 -8.13
N ARG A 51 -0.10 11.51 -8.28
CA ARG A 51 0.38 10.92 -9.55
C ARG A 51 0.27 9.40 -9.49
N PRO A 52 0.43 8.67 -10.61
CA PRO A 52 0.54 7.21 -10.58
C PRO A 52 1.57 6.77 -9.53
N THR A 53 1.13 5.99 -8.54
CA THR A 53 1.91 5.65 -7.36
C THR A 53 1.70 4.18 -7.02
N LEU A 54 2.82 3.46 -6.86
CA LEU A 54 2.84 2.09 -6.35
C LEU A 54 3.03 2.12 -4.83
N PHE A 55 2.10 1.51 -4.11
CA PHE A 55 2.18 1.26 -2.68
C PHE A 55 2.63 -0.18 -2.44
N TYR A 56 3.75 -0.34 -1.74
CA TYR A 56 4.29 -1.63 -1.34
C TYR A 56 3.89 -1.91 0.12
N LEU A 57 2.86 -2.70 0.32
CA LEU A 57 2.24 -2.98 1.62
C LEU A 57 2.45 -4.44 2.05
N ILE A 58 3.57 -5.05 1.67
CA ILE A 58 3.86 -6.43 2.03
C ILE A 58 3.94 -6.55 3.56
N HIS A 59 3.30 -7.60 4.10
CA HIS A 59 3.13 -7.86 5.54
C HIS A 59 2.37 -6.78 6.34
N CYS A 60 1.78 -5.78 5.68
CA CYS A 60 0.98 -4.76 6.35
C CYS A 60 -0.39 -5.30 6.78
N GLY A 61 -0.90 -4.79 7.91
CA GLY A 61 -2.26 -5.10 8.37
C GLY A 61 -3.34 -4.45 7.51
N LYS A 62 -4.51 -5.09 7.42
CA LYS A 62 -5.69 -4.63 6.66
C LYS A 62 -6.13 -3.18 6.93
N ALA A 63 -5.89 -2.65 8.13
CA ALA A 63 -6.18 -1.26 8.46
C ALA A 63 -5.43 -0.27 7.54
N LEU A 64 -4.19 -0.57 7.16
CA LEU A 64 -3.42 0.29 6.26
C LEU A 64 -4.00 0.31 4.84
N TYR A 65 -4.48 -0.83 4.35
CA TYR A 65 -5.17 -0.93 3.06
C TYR A 65 -6.48 -0.12 3.06
N ASN A 66 -7.30 -0.29 4.09
CA ASN A 66 -8.57 0.42 4.21
C ASN A 66 -8.37 1.94 4.32
N ASN A 67 -7.40 2.38 5.13
CA ASN A 67 -7.09 3.81 5.28
C ASN A 67 -6.55 4.42 3.99
N LEU A 68 -5.76 3.65 3.22
CA LEU A 68 -5.26 4.08 1.93
C LEU A 68 -6.39 4.26 0.92
N LEU A 69 -7.34 3.31 0.87
CA LEU A 69 -8.52 3.42 0.04
C LEU A 69 -9.41 4.59 0.47
N TRP A 70 -9.73 4.70 1.77
CA TRP A 70 -10.50 5.80 2.35
C TRP A 70 -9.93 7.16 1.94
N ARG A 71 -8.61 7.33 2.08
CA ARG A 71 -7.94 8.59 1.76
C ARG A 71 -8.07 8.96 0.27
N ASN A 72 -8.17 7.97 -0.60
CA ASN A 72 -8.12 8.12 -2.05
C ASN A 72 -9.45 7.70 -2.71
N TRP A 73 -10.58 7.79 -2.01
CA TRP A 73 -11.88 7.25 -2.44
C TRP A 73 -12.59 8.08 -3.52
N SER A 74 -11.94 8.29 -4.66
CA SER A 74 -12.51 8.88 -5.86
C SER A 74 -12.02 8.14 -7.10
N PRO A 75 -12.81 8.06 -8.19
CA PRO A 75 -12.40 7.36 -9.40
C PRO A 75 -11.03 7.83 -9.94
N GLN A 76 -10.77 9.14 -9.89
CA GLN A 76 -9.52 9.75 -10.39
C GLN A 76 -8.31 9.37 -9.53
N ALA A 77 -8.48 9.30 -8.20
CA ALA A 77 -7.40 8.92 -7.29
C ALA A 77 -7.16 7.41 -7.32
N LEU A 78 -8.22 6.59 -7.28
CA LEU A 78 -8.11 5.13 -7.36
C LEU A 78 -7.43 4.68 -8.66
N ALA A 79 -7.71 5.34 -9.80
CA ALA A 79 -7.04 5.04 -11.06
C ALA A 79 -5.52 5.30 -11.09
N ARG A 80 -4.99 6.07 -10.12
CA ARG A 80 -3.55 6.36 -9.97
C ARG A 80 -2.86 5.46 -8.94
N LEU A 81 -3.61 4.57 -8.30
CA LEU A 81 -3.14 3.79 -7.17
C LEU A 81 -2.93 2.34 -7.59
N THR A 82 -1.71 1.85 -7.38
CA THR A 82 -1.36 0.43 -7.55
C THR A 82 -0.87 -0.11 -6.21
N ILE A 83 -1.34 -1.27 -5.78
CA ILE A 83 -0.91 -1.89 -4.51
C ILE A 83 -0.23 -3.23 -4.78
N VAL A 84 0.99 -3.40 -4.25
CA VAL A 84 1.64 -4.72 -4.12
C VAL A 84 1.48 -5.17 -2.67
N GLY A 85 0.79 -6.29 -2.44
CA GLY A 85 0.28 -6.63 -1.12
C GLY A 85 -0.63 -7.85 -1.10
N ASN A 86 -1.32 -8.06 0.03
CA ASN A 86 -2.42 -9.02 0.12
C ASN A 86 -3.54 -8.63 -0.85
N SER A 87 -4.15 -9.62 -1.49
CA SER A 87 -5.33 -9.37 -2.32
C SER A 87 -6.52 -8.96 -1.44
N PHE A 88 -7.34 -8.01 -1.93
CA PHE A 88 -8.56 -7.64 -1.22
C PHE A 88 -9.49 -8.84 -1.05
N ARG A 89 -9.62 -9.66 -2.10
CA ARG A 89 -10.39 -10.91 -2.05
C ARG A 89 -9.95 -11.83 -0.90
N SER A 90 -8.64 -12.06 -0.74
CA SER A 90 -8.14 -12.89 0.36
C SER A 90 -8.39 -12.27 1.74
N ILE A 91 -8.43 -10.94 1.85
CA ILE A 91 -8.81 -10.26 3.10
C ILE A 91 -10.30 -10.49 3.38
N GLN A 92 -11.16 -10.35 2.36
CA GLN A 92 -12.60 -10.55 2.47
C GLN A 92 -12.96 -11.99 2.86
N GLU A 93 -12.37 -12.99 2.18
CA GLU A 93 -12.62 -14.41 2.43
C GLU A 93 -12.20 -14.87 3.84
N ARG A 94 -11.28 -14.16 4.50
CA ARG A 94 -10.79 -14.47 5.85
C ARG A 94 -11.53 -13.73 6.95
N MET A 95 -12.48 -12.85 6.62
CA MET A 95 -13.20 -12.03 7.57
C MET A 95 -14.69 -12.32 7.57
N VAL A 96 -15.33 -12.15 8.73
CA VAL A 96 -16.79 -12.19 8.82
C VAL A 96 -17.34 -10.93 8.13
N GLU A 97 -18.29 -11.11 7.21
CA GLU A 97 -18.85 -10.05 6.36
C GLU A 97 -19.28 -8.79 7.15
N ARG A 98 -20.04 -8.96 8.24
CA ARG A 98 -20.47 -7.85 9.11
C ARG A 98 -19.31 -7.07 9.73
N GLU A 99 -18.19 -7.73 10.05
CA GLU A 99 -17.02 -7.09 10.65
C GLU A 99 -16.21 -6.36 9.57
N LEU A 100 -16.10 -6.97 8.39
CA LEU A 100 -15.49 -6.34 7.22
C LEU A 100 -16.25 -5.05 6.85
N GLN A 101 -17.57 -5.09 6.75
CA GLN A 101 -18.39 -3.93 6.44
C GLN A 101 -18.28 -2.83 7.51
N ARG A 102 -18.28 -3.20 8.80
CA ARG A 102 -18.21 -2.24 9.90
C ARG A 102 -16.83 -1.58 10.02
N ASP A 103 -15.76 -2.37 9.94
CA ASP A 103 -14.41 -1.92 10.32
C ASP A 103 -13.52 -1.62 9.10
N TYR A 104 -13.86 -2.16 7.92
CA TYR A 104 -13.07 -2.06 6.68
C TYR A 104 -13.94 -1.88 5.42
N SER A 105 -14.94 -0.99 5.51
CA SER A 105 -15.92 -0.74 4.44
C SER A 105 -15.28 -0.46 3.08
N PHE A 106 -14.13 0.22 3.01
CA PHE A 106 -13.48 0.53 1.74
C PHE A 106 -12.85 -0.70 1.08
N ILE A 107 -12.36 -1.67 1.86
CA ILE A 107 -11.93 -2.96 1.34
C ILE A 107 -13.14 -3.79 0.87
N HIS A 108 -14.26 -3.71 1.59
CA HIS A 108 -15.50 -4.34 1.15
C HIS A 108 -15.97 -3.76 -0.20
N ASP A 109 -16.05 -2.44 -0.30
CA ASP A 109 -16.67 -1.73 -1.42
C ASP A 109 -15.80 -1.71 -2.69
N VAL A 110 -14.47 -1.76 -2.55
CA VAL A 110 -13.55 -1.62 -3.69
C VAL A 110 -13.69 -2.77 -4.68
N SER A 111 -14.06 -3.96 -4.20
CA SER A 111 -14.28 -5.15 -5.03
C SER A 111 -15.52 -5.04 -5.93
N PHE A 112 -16.44 -4.12 -5.65
CA PHE A 112 -17.65 -3.88 -6.45
C PHE A 112 -17.49 -2.77 -7.48
N LEU A 113 -16.45 -1.94 -7.36
CA LEU A 113 -16.11 -0.94 -8.35
C LEU A 113 -15.40 -1.64 -9.53
N PHE A 114 -16.12 -1.94 -10.62
CA PHE A 114 -15.58 -2.43 -11.90
C PHE A 114 -14.70 -1.36 -12.58
N ILE A 115 -13.60 -0.97 -11.93
CA ILE A 115 -12.52 -0.17 -12.50
C ILE A 115 -11.30 -1.08 -12.60
N SER A 116 -11.06 -1.62 -13.79
CA SER A 116 -9.90 -2.47 -14.05
C SER A 116 -8.59 -1.65 -14.01
N PRO A 117 -7.54 -2.03 -13.27
CA PRO A 117 -7.54 -2.81 -12.03
C PRO A 117 -6.75 -2.10 -10.91
N ILE A 118 -7.24 -2.08 -9.68
CA ILE A 118 -6.30 -2.15 -8.55
C ILE A 118 -5.75 -3.58 -8.58
N ARG A 119 -4.69 -3.79 -9.36
CA ARG A 119 -3.96 -5.06 -9.41
C ARG A 119 -3.26 -5.21 -8.08
N THR A 120 -3.87 -5.92 -7.14
CA THR A 120 -3.14 -6.55 -6.05
C THR A 120 -2.38 -7.73 -6.64
N TYR A 121 -1.09 -7.55 -6.88
CA TYR A 121 -0.21 -8.67 -7.19
C TYR A 121 0.17 -9.36 -5.88
N THR A 122 -0.28 -10.60 -5.71
CA THR A 122 0.17 -11.48 -4.63
C THR A 122 1.65 -11.81 -4.84
N ALA A 123 2.47 -11.63 -3.80
CA ALA A 123 3.85 -12.11 -3.78
C ALA A 123 3.87 -13.59 -3.38
N VAL A 124 3.33 -14.44 -4.23
CA VAL A 124 3.36 -15.92 -4.26
C VAL A 124 2.64 -16.26 -5.58
N ASP A 125 3.26 -16.84 -6.60
CA ASP A 125 4.26 -17.92 -6.61
C ASP A 125 5.72 -17.51 -6.91
#